data_AF-E6ZP54-F1
#
_entry.id   AF-E6ZP54-F1
#
_cell.length_a   1.000
_cell.length_b   1.000
_cell.length_c   1.000
_cell.angle_alpha   90.00
_cell.angle_beta   90.00
_cell.angle_gamma   90.00
#
_symmetry.space_group_name_H-M   'P 1'
#
loop_
_entity.id
_entity.type
_entity.pdbx_description
1 polymer ?
#
loop_
_entity_poly.entity_id
_entity_poly.type
_entity_poly.pdbx_seq_one_letter_code
_entity_poly.pdbx_strand_id
1 'polypeptide(L)'
;MQAAASASAAASTSKAGTASSTTEATTSSLLLSTLGAYSDLTKQLFSLIENPSTSKPRTIADASAGKTWTATDITGILSALHDVDQLFSSRIQIAHQHAINQSRIERLQAQAKRKDRETRRAILELSQIQSELSEITRLSEDEVASIERAEKQPIGHATLLAYAQRLARYTSAPPGYKLPQVASAAAAVGQNKDGADAVKTEQTDGQPAEPIALGADYNQYAKRAAAYYDPTIPSMPQEMPFPSDAMMRQGILNSHEMLNGAPMAEQPTDDMAEDQEELLPAQDFAASYSHLREQQQRQQDDEDAFDLDLN
;
A
#
# COMPACT_ATOMS: atom_id res chain seq x y z
N MET A 1 27.37 -60.32 6.55
CA MET A 1 27.25 -58.99 5.91
C MET A 1 25.88 -58.92 5.26
N GLN A 2 24.91 -58.50 6.07
CA GLN A 2 24.09 -57.30 5.93
C GLN A 2 22.75 -57.59 5.24
N ALA A 3 21.76 -57.79 6.11
CA ALA A 3 20.35 -57.99 5.82
C ALA A 3 19.70 -56.66 5.42
N ALA A 4 18.93 -56.68 4.34
CA ALA A 4 18.05 -55.59 3.95
C ALA A 4 16.75 -55.66 4.76
N ALA A 5 16.57 -54.73 5.70
CA ALA A 5 15.32 -54.51 6.40
C ALA A 5 14.52 -53.42 5.68
N SER A 6 13.47 -53.83 4.97
CA SER A 6 12.45 -52.96 4.39
C SER A 6 11.52 -52.47 5.51
N ALA A 7 11.66 -51.20 5.88
CA ALA A 7 10.77 -50.53 6.82
C ALA A 7 9.46 -50.14 6.12
N SER A 8 8.39 -50.85 6.46
CA SER A 8 7.00 -50.53 6.11
C SER A 8 6.54 -49.31 6.91
N ALA A 9 6.27 -48.20 6.21
CA ALA A 9 5.70 -46.98 6.78
C ALA A 9 4.19 -47.19 7.00
N ALA A 10 3.82 -47.57 8.23
CA ALA A 10 2.44 -47.56 8.67
C ALA A 10 1.96 -46.10 8.85
N ALA A 11 1.29 -45.58 7.82
CA ALA A 11 0.51 -44.35 7.90
C ALA A 11 -0.64 -44.55 8.90
N SER A 12 -0.47 -44.03 10.11
CA SER A 12 -1.53 -43.92 11.11
C SER A 12 -2.39 -42.71 10.75
N THR A 13 -3.38 -42.93 9.88
CA THR A 13 -4.51 -42.02 9.72
C THR A 13 -5.31 -42.05 11.02
N SER A 14 -5.04 -41.07 11.89
CA SER A 14 -5.86 -40.76 13.05
C SER A 14 -7.27 -40.42 12.57
N LYS A 15 -8.15 -41.42 12.69
CA LYS A 15 -9.58 -41.36 12.43
C LYS A 15 -10.16 -40.21 13.28
N ALA A 16 -10.51 -39.14 12.58
CA ALA A 16 -11.24 -38.00 13.12
C ALA A 16 -12.48 -38.49 13.88
N GLY A 17 -12.69 -37.87 15.04
CA GLY A 17 -13.67 -38.27 16.03
C GLY A 17 -15.05 -38.54 15.46
N THR A 18 -15.55 -39.72 15.77
CA THR A 18 -16.98 -40.00 15.88
C THR A 18 -17.61 -38.94 16.77
N ALA A 19 -18.31 -37.99 16.15
CA ALA A 19 -19.24 -37.09 16.80
C ALA A 19 -20.39 -37.92 17.39
N SER A 20 -20.20 -38.41 18.61
CA SER A 20 -21.30 -38.85 19.46
C SER A 20 -22.02 -37.60 19.93
N SER A 21 -23.06 -37.20 19.21
CA SER A 21 -23.95 -36.10 19.56
C SER A 21 -24.89 -36.50 20.71
N THR A 22 -24.35 -37.05 21.79
CA THR A 22 -25.00 -36.97 23.10
C THR A 22 -24.84 -35.52 23.53
N THR A 23 -25.94 -34.79 23.55
CA THR A 23 -26.02 -33.43 24.10
C THR A 23 -25.63 -33.48 25.57
N GLU A 24 -24.32 -33.45 25.85
CA GLU A 24 -23.80 -33.38 27.20
C GLU A 24 -24.40 -32.14 27.86
N ALA A 25 -25.12 -32.36 28.97
CA ALA A 25 -25.76 -31.28 29.70
C ALA A 25 -24.68 -30.27 30.12
N THR A 26 -24.86 -29.01 29.71
CA THR A 26 -23.95 -27.93 30.08
C THR A 26 -23.78 -27.85 31.60
N THR A 27 -22.58 -27.52 32.08
CA THR A 27 -22.32 -27.37 33.53
C THR A 27 -23.31 -26.43 34.22
N SER A 28 -23.80 -25.41 33.51
CA SER A 28 -24.85 -24.50 33.97
C SER A 28 -26.22 -25.18 34.13
N SER A 29 -26.65 -26.01 33.17
CA SER A 29 -27.93 -26.71 33.28
C SER A 29 -27.90 -27.76 34.38
N LEU A 30 -26.75 -28.41 34.60
CA LEU A 30 -26.51 -29.29 35.74
C LEU A 30 -26.70 -28.54 37.07
N LEU A 31 -26.02 -27.41 37.28
CA LEU A 31 -26.12 -26.66 38.55
C LEU A 31 -27.55 -26.15 38.81
N LEU A 32 -28.22 -25.62 37.79
CA LEU A 32 -29.59 -25.13 37.91
C LEU A 32 -30.59 -26.24 38.23
N SER A 33 -30.42 -27.42 37.62
CA SER A 33 -31.29 -28.57 37.89
C SER A 33 -31.15 -29.05 39.34
N THR A 34 -29.92 -29.09 39.88
CA THR A 34 -29.70 -29.43 41.31
C THR A 34 -30.23 -28.39 42.27
N LEU A 35 -30.10 -27.12 41.92
CA LEU A 35 -30.64 -26.03 42.72
C LEU A 35 -32.18 -26.08 42.72
N GLY A 36 -32.79 -26.41 41.58
CA GLY A 36 -34.22 -26.68 41.46
C GLY A 36 -34.66 -27.80 42.40
N ALA A 37 -33.99 -28.95 42.35
CA ALA A 37 -34.26 -30.08 43.23
C ALA A 37 -34.10 -29.74 44.72
N TYR A 38 -33.07 -28.98 45.09
CA TYR A 38 -32.87 -28.47 46.45
C TYR A 38 -34.02 -27.56 46.90
N SER A 39 -34.44 -26.63 46.04
CA SER A 39 -35.55 -25.72 46.31
C SER A 39 -36.88 -26.45 46.49
N ASP A 40 -37.09 -27.53 45.75
CA ASP A 40 -38.32 -28.30 45.83
C ASP A 40 -38.35 -29.20 47.07
N LEU A 41 -37.21 -29.79 47.45
CA LEU A 41 -37.06 -30.56 48.68
C LEU A 41 -37.25 -29.68 49.92
N THR A 42 -36.70 -28.47 49.93
CA THR A 42 -36.89 -27.51 51.04
C THR A 42 -38.33 -27.04 51.15
N LYS A 43 -39.00 -26.71 50.03
CA LYS A 43 -40.45 -26.40 50.05
C LYS A 43 -41.27 -27.57 50.59
N GLN A 44 -40.91 -28.80 50.24
CA GLN A 44 -41.59 -29.99 50.75
C GLN A 44 -41.35 -30.17 52.24
N LEU A 45 -40.13 -29.94 52.74
CA LEU A 45 -39.82 -29.97 54.17
C LEU A 45 -40.71 -29.00 54.95
N PHE A 46 -40.79 -27.74 54.51
CA PHE A 46 -41.61 -26.73 55.18
C PHE A 46 -43.10 -27.06 55.11
N SER A 47 -43.59 -27.56 53.97
CA SER A 47 -44.99 -27.99 53.85
C SER A 47 -45.34 -29.15 54.79
N LEU A 48 -44.41 -30.07 55.02
CA LEU A 48 -44.60 -31.21 55.93
C LEU A 48 -44.56 -30.77 57.41
N ILE A 49 -43.72 -29.79 57.75
CA ILE A 49 -43.67 -29.18 59.08
C ILE A 49 -44.96 -28.39 59.37
N GLU A 50 -45.47 -27.64 58.40
CA GLU A 50 -46.67 -26.81 58.56
C GLU A 50 -47.95 -27.65 58.63
N ASN A 51 -48.04 -28.71 57.80
CA ASN A 51 -49.22 -29.57 57.73
C ASN A 51 -48.82 -31.06 57.72
N PRO A 52 -48.52 -31.64 58.90
CA PRO A 52 -48.05 -33.03 58.98
C PRO A 52 -49.11 -34.05 58.54
N SER A 53 -50.40 -33.72 58.69
CA SER A 53 -51.52 -34.64 58.41
C SER A 53 -51.91 -34.73 56.92
N THR A 54 -51.43 -33.83 56.06
CA THR A 54 -51.80 -33.80 54.62
C THR A 54 -50.65 -34.13 53.69
N SER A 55 -49.53 -34.66 54.22
CA SER A 55 -48.35 -34.93 53.41
C SER A 55 -48.60 -36.07 52.41
N LYS A 56 -48.59 -35.73 51.11
CA LYS A 56 -48.58 -36.72 50.04
C LYS A 56 -47.12 -36.98 49.63
N PRO A 57 -46.72 -38.23 49.40
CA PRO A 57 -45.36 -38.51 48.92
C PRO A 57 -45.17 -37.85 47.56
N ARG A 58 -44.17 -36.96 47.47
CA ARG A 58 -43.77 -36.31 46.23
C ARG A 58 -42.40 -36.86 45.83
N THR A 59 -42.29 -37.27 44.57
CA THR A 59 -41.02 -37.66 43.96
C THR A 59 -40.43 -36.42 43.30
N ILE A 60 -39.23 -36.05 43.72
CA ILE A 60 -38.47 -34.96 43.10
C ILE A 60 -37.35 -35.59 42.30
N ALA A 61 -37.24 -35.20 41.03
CA ALA A 61 -36.25 -35.74 40.11
C ALA A 61 -35.30 -34.64 39.67
N ASP A 62 -34.00 -34.90 39.76
CA ASP A 62 -33.01 -34.14 39.02
C ASP A 62 -32.85 -34.79 37.63
N ALA A 63 -33.51 -34.20 36.64
CA ALA A 63 -33.49 -34.66 35.25
C ALA A 63 -32.07 -34.77 34.68
N SER A 64 -31.15 -33.96 35.19
CA SER A 64 -29.77 -33.88 34.72
C SER A 64 -28.84 -34.91 35.39
N ALA A 65 -29.13 -35.33 36.63
CA ALA A 65 -28.40 -36.40 37.33
C ALA A 65 -28.95 -37.80 37.05
N GLY A 66 -30.20 -37.90 36.57
CA GLY A 66 -30.95 -39.15 36.62
C GLY A 66 -31.23 -39.64 38.05
N LYS A 67 -31.01 -38.79 39.06
CA LYS A 67 -31.21 -39.12 40.47
C LYS A 67 -32.60 -38.65 40.89
N THR A 68 -33.35 -39.53 41.52
CA THR A 68 -34.69 -39.24 42.02
C THR A 68 -34.72 -39.48 43.51
N TRP A 69 -35.38 -38.58 44.23
CA TRP A 69 -35.58 -38.69 45.67
C TRP A 69 -37.07 -38.82 45.94
N THR A 70 -37.45 -39.92 46.59
CA THR A 70 -38.81 -40.14 47.07
C THR A 70 -38.84 -39.86 48.56
N ALA A 71 -39.48 -38.76 48.96
CA ALA A 71 -39.50 -38.36 50.36
C ALA A 71 -40.91 -38.51 50.94
N THR A 72 -41.04 -39.45 51.88
CA THR A 72 -42.28 -39.78 52.61
C THR A 72 -42.29 -39.23 54.04
N ASP A 73 -41.11 -39.02 54.63
CA ASP A 73 -40.94 -38.62 56.02
C ASP A 73 -39.86 -37.53 56.14
N ILE A 74 -39.89 -36.75 57.24
CA ILE A 74 -38.96 -35.65 57.51
C ILE A 74 -37.51 -36.15 57.49
N THR A 75 -37.25 -37.31 58.10
CA THR A 75 -35.92 -37.92 58.12
C THR A 75 -35.42 -38.26 56.71
N GLY A 76 -36.32 -38.74 55.85
CA GLY A 76 -36.04 -39.02 54.44
C GLY A 76 -35.81 -37.76 53.60
N ILE A 77 -36.51 -36.66 53.89
CA ILE A 77 -36.25 -35.36 53.24
C ILE A 77 -34.87 -34.84 53.65
N LEU A 78 -34.50 -34.93 54.93
CA LEU A 78 -33.20 -34.45 55.41
C LEU A 78 -32.03 -35.24 54.82
N SER A 79 -32.16 -36.57 54.68
CA SER A 79 -31.15 -37.38 54.00
C SER A 79 -31.07 -37.05 52.50
N ALA A 80 -32.21 -36.88 51.81
CA ALA A 80 -32.24 -36.45 50.42
C ALA A 80 -31.58 -35.07 50.23
N LEU A 81 -31.78 -34.14 51.17
CA LEU A 81 -31.21 -32.80 51.12
C LEU A 81 -29.69 -32.82 51.34
N HIS A 82 -29.20 -33.70 52.23
CA HIS A 82 -27.76 -33.96 52.38
C HIS A 82 -27.14 -34.55 51.09
N ASP A 83 -27.82 -35.51 50.46
CA ASP A 83 -27.41 -36.09 49.19
C ASP A 83 -27.33 -35.05 48.06
N VAL A 84 -28.29 -34.13 48.00
CA VAL A 84 -28.28 -33.02 47.03
C VAL A 84 -27.13 -32.06 47.31
N ASP A 85 -26.84 -31.76 48.57
CA ASP A 85 -25.71 -30.89 48.96
C ASP A 85 -24.35 -31.49 48.56
N GLN A 86 -24.13 -32.78 48.82
CA GLN A 86 -22.93 -33.48 48.37
C GLN A 86 -22.80 -33.44 46.84
N LEU A 87 -23.90 -33.70 46.14
CA LEU A 87 -23.93 -33.69 44.68
C LEU A 87 -23.69 -32.28 44.14
N PHE A 88 -24.26 -31.24 44.76
CA PHE A 88 -24.03 -29.84 44.39
C PHE A 88 -22.57 -29.43 44.59
N SER A 89 -21.96 -29.79 45.72
CA SER A 89 -20.53 -29.57 45.99
C SER A 89 -19.64 -30.21 44.91
N SER A 90 -19.94 -31.46 44.51
CA SER A 90 -19.21 -32.13 43.42
C SER A 90 -19.31 -31.40 42.08
N ARG A 91 -20.49 -30.84 41.76
CA ARG A 91 -20.72 -30.09 40.52
C ARG A 91 -20.01 -28.74 40.52
N ILE A 92 -19.94 -28.06 41.66
CA ILE A 92 -19.16 -26.82 41.81
C ILE A 92 -17.68 -27.10 41.57
N GLN A 93 -17.13 -28.21 42.11
CA GLN A 93 -15.74 -28.58 41.87
C GLN A 93 -15.47 -28.83 40.38
N ILE A 94 -16.37 -29.53 39.70
CA ILE A 94 -16.29 -29.75 38.25
C ILE A 94 -16.35 -28.42 37.49
N ALA A 95 -17.30 -27.53 37.82
CA ALA A 95 -17.42 -26.22 37.20
C ALA A 95 -16.17 -25.36 37.39
N HIS A 96 -15.57 -25.40 38.59
CA HIS A 96 -14.30 -24.72 38.88
C HIS A 96 -13.15 -25.28 38.03
N GLN A 97 -13.06 -26.61 37.90
CA GLN A 97 -12.05 -27.23 37.04
C GLN A 97 -12.25 -26.85 35.56
N HIS A 98 -13.50 -26.78 35.09
CA HIS A 98 -13.82 -26.29 33.75
C HIS A 98 -13.39 -24.84 33.55
N ALA A 99 -13.62 -23.96 34.52
CA ALA A 99 -13.17 -22.57 34.45
C ALA A 99 -11.64 -22.45 34.35
N ILE A 100 -10.90 -23.24 35.15
CA ILE A 100 -9.44 -23.29 35.06
C ILE A 100 -9.00 -23.78 33.68
N ASN A 101 -9.58 -24.88 33.19
CA ASN A 101 -9.25 -25.45 31.89
C ASN A 101 -9.56 -24.47 30.76
N GLN A 102 -10.68 -23.76 30.83
CA GLN A 102 -11.08 -22.75 29.85
C GLN A 102 -10.07 -21.60 29.80
N SER A 103 -9.65 -21.08 30.95
CA SER A 103 -8.62 -20.03 31.01
C SER A 103 -7.28 -20.49 30.41
N ARG A 104 -6.94 -21.78 30.56
CA ARG A 104 -5.74 -22.37 29.96
C ARG A 104 -5.89 -22.49 28.44
N ILE A 105 -7.05 -22.91 27.96
CA ILE A 105 -7.35 -23.01 26.52
C ILE A 105 -7.24 -21.63 25.87
N GLU A 106 -7.82 -20.60 26.47
CA GLU A 106 -7.76 -19.22 25.97
C GLU A 106 -6.32 -18.71 25.87
N ARG A 107 -5.49 -18.99 26.88
CA ARG A 107 -4.05 -18.66 26.85
C ARG A 107 -3.32 -19.38 25.72
N LEU A 108 -3.57 -20.67 25.53
CA LEU A 108 -2.97 -21.46 24.45
C LEU A 108 -3.44 -20.99 23.08
N GLN A 109 -4.72 -20.63 22.94
CA GLN A 109 -5.28 -20.07 21.72
C GLN A 109 -4.64 -18.72 21.37
N ALA A 110 -4.45 -17.84 22.36
CA ALA A 110 -3.76 -16.57 22.18
C ALA A 110 -2.29 -16.79 21.75
N GLN A 111 -1.60 -17.76 22.36
CA GLN A 111 -0.23 -18.12 21.98
C GLN A 111 -0.16 -18.66 20.54
N ALA A 112 -1.08 -19.55 20.15
CA ALA A 112 -1.17 -20.08 18.80
C ALA A 112 -1.42 -18.97 17.77
N LYS A 113 -2.38 -18.07 18.04
CA LYS A 113 -2.64 -16.89 17.20
C LYS A 113 -1.42 -15.99 17.07
N ARG A 114 -0.66 -15.78 18.16
CA ARG A 114 0.58 -14.99 18.11
C ARG A 114 1.63 -15.64 17.21
N LYS A 115 1.81 -16.96 17.33
CA LYS A 115 2.75 -17.72 16.50
C LYS A 115 2.35 -17.71 15.03
N ASP A 116 1.06 -17.82 14.73
CA ASP A 116 0.56 -17.73 13.35
C ASP A 116 0.77 -16.33 12.74
N ARG A 117 0.63 -15.26 13.53
CA ARG A 117 0.98 -13.90 13.07
C ARG A 117 2.47 -13.75 12.80
N GLU A 118 3.32 -14.34 13.65
CA GLU A 118 4.78 -14.33 13.50
C GLU A 118 5.21 -15.05 12.23
N THR A 119 4.64 -16.24 11.96
CA THR A 119 4.94 -17.01 10.74
C THR A 119 4.45 -16.27 9.48
N ARG A 120 3.25 -15.68 9.49
CA ARG A 120 2.77 -14.87 8.35
C ARG A 120 3.68 -13.69 8.08
N ARG A 121 4.14 -12.97 9.12
CA ARG A 121 5.11 -11.88 8.94
C ARG A 121 6.40 -12.36 8.30
N ALA A 122 6.98 -13.45 8.80
CA ALA A 122 8.20 -14.01 8.23
C ALA A 122 8.03 -14.44 6.76
N ILE A 123 6.87 -14.98 6.38
CA ILE A 123 6.57 -15.32 4.98
C ILE A 123 6.49 -14.07 4.11
N LEU A 124 5.83 -13.01 4.58
CA LEU A 124 5.75 -11.75 3.86
C LEU A 124 7.13 -11.11 3.67
N GLU A 125 7.93 -11.05 4.74
CA GLU A 125 9.31 -10.57 4.67
C GLU A 125 10.15 -11.38 3.68
N LEU A 126 10.03 -12.72 3.70
CA LEU A 126 10.74 -13.58 2.75
C LEU A 126 10.29 -13.32 1.30
N SER A 127 8.99 -13.14 1.07
CA SER A 127 8.45 -12.84 -0.26
C SER A 127 8.93 -11.48 -0.79
N GLN A 128 9.05 -10.49 0.11
CA GLN A 128 9.61 -9.19 -0.23
C GLN A 128 11.09 -9.33 -0.62
N ILE A 129 11.90 -9.98 0.21
CA ILE A 129 13.32 -10.22 -0.08
C ILE A 129 13.49 -10.97 -1.40
N GLN A 130 12.65 -11.97 -1.68
CA GLN A 130 12.67 -12.69 -2.95
C GLN A 130 12.39 -11.76 -4.14
N SER A 131 11.41 -10.86 -4.00
CA SER A 131 11.09 -9.89 -5.06
C SER A 131 12.23 -8.91 -5.30
N GLU A 132 12.85 -8.38 -4.24
CA GLU A 132 14.02 -7.49 -4.32
C GLU A 132 15.22 -8.19 -4.97
N LEU A 133 15.51 -9.44 -4.58
CA LEU A 133 16.58 -10.23 -5.20
C LEU A 133 16.32 -10.52 -6.68
N SER A 134 15.07 -10.76 -7.07
CA SER A 134 14.69 -10.97 -8.47
C SER A 134 14.90 -9.71 -9.31
N GLU A 135 14.61 -8.54 -8.74
CA GLU A 135 14.83 -7.26 -9.40
C GLU A 135 16.33 -6.95 -9.57
N ILE A 136 17.13 -7.16 -8.52
CA ILE A 136 18.60 -7.01 -8.59
C ILE A 136 19.18 -7.94 -9.64
N THR A 137 18.73 -9.20 -9.68
CA THR A 137 19.19 -10.18 -10.68
C THR A 137 18.87 -9.68 -12.08
N ARG A 138 17.63 -9.22 -12.33
CA ARG A 138 17.23 -8.67 -13.63
C ARG A 138 18.08 -7.46 -14.04
N LEU A 139 18.30 -6.50 -13.13
CA LEU A 139 19.14 -5.34 -13.38
C LEU A 139 20.57 -5.74 -13.72
N SER A 140 21.13 -6.72 -13.00
CA SER A 140 22.48 -7.22 -13.27
C SER A 140 22.59 -7.91 -14.62
N GLU A 141 21.57 -8.64 -15.05
CA GLU A 141 21.51 -9.25 -16.38
C GLU A 141 21.44 -8.18 -17.49
N ASP A 142 20.63 -7.13 -17.29
CA ASP A 142 20.53 -5.99 -18.19
C ASP A 142 21.86 -5.23 -18.30
N GLU A 143 22.57 -5.03 -17.19
CA GLU A 143 23.90 -4.41 -17.14
C GLU A 143 24.94 -5.25 -17.88
N VAL A 144 25.01 -6.56 -17.61
CA VAL A 144 25.92 -7.47 -18.32
C VAL A 144 25.63 -7.48 -19.81
N ALA A 145 24.35 -7.52 -20.21
CA ALA A 145 23.97 -7.44 -21.61
C ALA A 145 24.38 -6.10 -22.24
N SER A 146 24.31 -4.99 -21.49
CA SER A 146 24.77 -3.67 -21.96
C SER A 146 26.29 -3.63 -22.16
N ILE A 147 27.06 -4.22 -21.25
CA ILE A 147 28.52 -4.34 -21.33
C ILE A 147 28.89 -5.19 -22.54
N GLU A 148 28.28 -6.36 -22.71
CA GLU A 148 28.54 -7.21 -23.87
C GLU A 148 28.23 -6.51 -25.20
N ARG A 149 27.16 -5.71 -25.27
CA ARG A 149 26.86 -4.91 -26.47
C ARG A 149 27.94 -3.87 -26.72
N ALA A 150 28.42 -3.18 -25.68
CA ALA A 150 29.50 -2.20 -25.77
C ALA A 150 30.83 -2.85 -26.18
N GLU A 151 31.13 -4.04 -25.69
CA GLU A 151 32.31 -4.82 -26.07
C GLU A 151 32.24 -5.30 -27.54
N LYS A 152 31.06 -5.73 -28.00
CA LYS A 152 30.83 -6.13 -29.39
C LYS A 152 30.88 -4.95 -30.37
N GLN A 153 30.57 -3.74 -29.91
CA GLN A 153 30.58 -2.51 -30.70
C GLN A 153 31.48 -1.43 -30.06
N PRO A 154 32.80 -1.64 -30.04
CA PRO A 154 33.71 -0.68 -29.44
C PRO A 154 33.71 0.61 -30.26
N ILE A 155 33.49 1.75 -29.60
CA ILE A 155 33.57 3.05 -30.25
C ILE A 155 35.05 3.40 -30.45
N GLY A 156 35.43 3.73 -31.69
CA GLY A 156 36.80 4.14 -32.00
C GLY A 156 37.20 5.41 -31.25
N HIS A 157 38.42 5.41 -30.70
CA HIS A 157 38.97 6.55 -29.95
C HIS A 157 38.97 7.87 -30.75
N ALA A 158 39.23 7.80 -32.06
CA ALA A 158 39.18 8.97 -32.94
C ALA A 158 37.77 9.59 -33.00
N THR A 159 36.72 8.77 -33.06
CA THR A 159 35.32 9.22 -33.09
C THR A 159 34.92 9.85 -31.75
N LEU A 160 35.34 9.23 -30.64
CA LEU A 160 35.13 9.78 -29.29
C LEU A 160 35.81 11.15 -29.12
N LEU A 161 37.07 11.28 -29.54
CA LEU A 161 37.80 12.55 -29.47
C LEU A 161 37.16 13.63 -30.35
N ALA A 162 36.78 13.30 -31.58
CA ALA A 162 36.13 14.24 -32.48
C ALA A 162 34.77 14.72 -31.91
N TYR A 163 33.98 13.79 -31.38
CA TYR A 163 32.71 14.12 -30.74
C TYR A 163 32.91 14.94 -29.46
N ALA A 164 33.86 14.58 -28.61
CA ALA A 164 34.18 15.33 -27.39
C ALA A 164 34.69 16.74 -27.70
N GLN A 165 35.54 16.93 -28.73
CA GLN A 165 35.97 18.24 -29.18
C GLN A 165 34.80 19.09 -29.71
N ARG A 166 33.86 18.47 -30.44
CA ARG A 166 32.63 19.15 -30.88
C ARG A 166 31.79 19.55 -29.69
N LEU A 167 31.53 18.63 -28.76
CA LEU A 167 30.73 18.88 -27.57
C LEU A 167 31.36 19.97 -26.69
N ALA A 168 32.69 19.94 -26.51
CA ALA A 168 33.42 20.93 -25.73
C ALA A 168 33.21 22.36 -26.24
N ARG A 169 33.03 22.60 -27.54
CA ARG A 169 32.71 23.96 -28.04
C ARG A 169 31.37 24.48 -27.52
N TYR A 170 30.40 23.58 -27.32
CA TYR A 170 29.05 23.92 -26.88
C TYR A 170 28.85 23.80 -25.36
N THR A 171 29.70 23.01 -24.67
CA THR A 171 29.60 22.78 -23.22
C THR A 171 30.68 23.48 -22.42
N SER A 172 31.77 23.95 -23.05
CA SER A 172 32.74 24.81 -22.37
C SER A 172 32.16 26.21 -22.21
N ALA A 173 32.32 26.76 -21.02
CA ALA A 173 31.98 28.15 -20.77
C ALA A 173 32.84 29.04 -21.70
N PRO A 174 32.25 30.03 -22.39
CA PRO A 174 32.99 30.90 -23.30
C PRO A 174 34.23 31.50 -22.62
N PRO A 175 35.37 31.66 -23.32
CA PRO A 175 36.56 32.29 -22.75
C PRO A 175 36.21 33.67 -22.19
N GLY A 176 36.23 33.82 -20.86
CA GLY A 176 35.80 35.03 -20.14
C GLY A 176 34.52 34.89 -19.30
N TYR A 177 33.80 33.77 -19.39
CA TYR A 177 32.64 33.50 -18.55
C TYR A 177 33.10 33.15 -17.12
N LYS A 178 33.07 34.15 -16.23
CA LYS A 178 33.23 33.93 -14.79
C LYS A 178 31.88 33.45 -14.26
N LEU A 179 31.82 32.20 -13.81
CA LEU A 179 30.69 31.72 -13.00
C LEU A 179 30.49 32.73 -11.85
N PRO A 180 29.26 33.19 -11.58
CA PRO A 180 28.98 33.88 -10.33
C PRO A 180 29.50 32.98 -9.22
N GLN A 181 30.50 33.47 -8.47
CA GLN A 181 30.91 32.77 -7.26
C GLN A 181 29.64 32.64 -6.43
N VAL A 182 29.14 31.41 -6.28
CA VAL A 182 28.21 31.07 -5.21
C VAL A 182 28.98 31.28 -3.92
N ALA A 183 29.04 32.53 -3.49
CA ALA A 183 29.54 32.97 -2.21
C ALA A 183 28.52 32.57 -1.15
N SER A 184 28.39 31.25 -0.91
CA SER A 184 27.75 30.68 0.27
C SER A 184 27.80 29.14 0.24
N ALA A 185 29.00 28.56 0.27
CA ALA A 185 29.19 27.17 0.75
C ALA A 185 30.64 26.86 1.14
N ALA A 186 31.63 27.57 0.58
CA ALA A 186 33.05 27.34 0.87
C ALA A 186 33.70 28.36 1.83
N ALA A 187 32.95 29.37 2.32
CA ALA A 187 33.46 30.38 3.26
C ALA A 187 33.42 29.93 4.74
N ALA A 188 33.49 28.62 4.99
CA ALA A 188 33.57 28.07 6.34
C ALA A 188 34.65 26.96 6.46
N VAL A 189 35.75 27.03 5.71
CA VAL A 189 36.96 26.27 6.05
C VAL A 189 38.22 27.08 5.72
N GLY A 190 38.87 27.62 6.75
CA GLY A 190 40.33 27.71 6.84
C GLY A 190 41.03 28.84 6.07
N GLN A 191 41.29 29.95 6.77
CA GLN A 191 42.30 30.95 6.47
C GLN A 191 43.69 30.32 6.23
N ASN A 192 44.42 30.75 5.17
CA ASN A 192 45.84 31.09 5.23
C ASN A 192 46.39 31.72 3.92
N LYS A 193 46.80 32.98 4.04
CA LYS A 193 48.02 33.67 3.55
C LYS A 193 48.46 33.71 2.06
N ASP A 194 48.64 34.97 1.64
CA ASP A 194 49.74 35.61 0.89
C ASP A 194 49.79 35.61 -0.66
N GLY A 195 49.99 36.83 -1.22
CA GLY A 195 50.50 37.14 -2.58
C GLY A 195 49.47 37.76 -3.54
N ALA A 196 49.30 39.08 -3.63
CA ALA A 196 50.02 40.00 -4.54
C ALA A 196 49.96 39.62 -6.03
N ASP A 197 49.17 40.31 -6.86
CA ASP A 197 49.67 41.25 -7.87
C ASP A 197 48.54 41.99 -8.61
N ALA A 198 48.85 43.20 -9.07
CA ALA A 198 47.98 44.15 -9.76
C ALA A 198 47.58 43.72 -11.18
N VAL A 199 46.45 44.24 -11.72
CA VAL A 199 46.36 44.83 -13.08
C VAL A 199 45.07 45.66 -13.24
N LYS A 200 45.30 46.96 -13.42
CA LYS A 200 44.64 48.00 -14.24
C LYS A 200 43.15 47.93 -14.63
N THR A 201 42.46 48.96 -14.15
CA THR A 201 41.28 49.65 -14.67
C THR A 201 41.62 50.54 -15.90
N GLU A 202 40.82 50.41 -16.96
CA GLU A 202 40.50 51.42 -18.00
C GLU A 202 39.03 51.13 -18.34
N GLN A 203 37.99 51.94 -18.10
CA GLN A 203 37.73 53.37 -18.32
C GLN A 203 37.87 53.78 -19.79
N THR A 204 36.79 53.63 -20.55
CA THR A 204 36.55 54.38 -21.79
C THR A 204 35.10 54.83 -21.85
N ASP A 205 35.00 56.13 -22.13
CA ASP A 205 33.85 57.02 -22.06
C ASP A 205 32.74 56.73 -23.05
N GLY A 206 31.54 57.12 -22.64
CA GLY A 206 30.37 57.20 -23.51
C GLY A 206 30.44 58.38 -24.48
N GLN A 207 29.85 58.17 -25.65
CA GLN A 207 29.26 59.21 -26.47
C GLN A 207 27.77 58.88 -26.68
N PRO A 208 26.86 59.87 -26.59
CA PRO A 208 25.43 59.65 -26.77
C PRO A 208 25.10 59.48 -28.27
N ALA A 209 24.52 58.34 -28.63
CA ALA A 209 24.01 58.11 -29.98
C ALA A 209 22.70 58.89 -30.21
N GLU A 210 22.63 59.61 -31.33
CA GLU A 210 21.44 60.31 -31.81
C GLU A 210 20.28 59.33 -32.08
N PRO A 211 19.01 59.71 -31.81
CA PRO A 211 17.87 58.86 -32.14
C PRO A 211 17.65 58.82 -33.66
N ILE A 212 17.90 57.66 -34.26
CA ILE A 212 17.60 57.35 -35.65
C ILE A 212 16.07 57.42 -35.85
N ALA A 213 15.60 58.36 -36.67
CA ALA A 213 14.21 58.45 -37.07
C ALA A 213 13.88 57.33 -38.07
N LEU A 214 13.21 56.27 -37.60
CA LEU A 214 12.67 55.21 -38.47
C LEU A 214 11.40 55.71 -39.19
N GLY A 215 11.38 55.56 -40.52
CA GLY A 215 10.32 56.02 -41.42
C GLY A 215 8.98 55.32 -41.26
N ALA A 216 8.00 55.79 -42.05
CA ALA A 216 6.56 55.58 -41.88
C ALA A 216 6.03 54.13 -42.03
N ASP A 217 6.88 53.15 -42.32
CA ASP A 217 6.46 51.77 -42.61
C ASP A 217 6.84 50.76 -41.49
N TYR A 218 7.18 51.24 -40.29
CA TYR A 218 7.56 50.38 -39.17
C TYR A 218 6.34 49.83 -38.41
N ASN A 219 6.22 48.50 -38.39
CA ASN A 219 5.10 47.75 -37.82
C ASN A 219 5.00 47.94 -36.29
N GLN A 220 3.96 48.64 -35.82
CA GLN A 220 3.81 49.05 -34.42
C GLN A 220 3.65 47.86 -33.43
N TYR A 221 3.31 46.67 -33.93
CA TYR A 221 3.20 45.44 -33.13
C TYR A 221 4.57 44.80 -32.79
N ALA A 222 5.66 45.23 -33.43
CA ALA A 222 7.02 44.76 -33.12
C ALA A 222 7.57 45.30 -31.78
N LYS A 223 6.89 46.28 -31.15
CA LYS A 223 7.30 46.84 -29.86
C LYS A 223 7.37 45.82 -28.72
N ARG A 224 6.64 44.71 -28.81
CA ARG A 224 6.70 43.64 -27.81
C ARG A 224 7.97 42.77 -27.95
N ALA A 225 8.52 42.66 -29.16
CA ALA A 225 9.77 41.92 -29.42
C ALA A 225 11.03 42.77 -29.15
N ALA A 226 10.94 44.09 -29.31
CA ALA A 226 12.03 45.02 -28.97
C ALA A 226 12.33 45.07 -27.46
N ALA A 227 11.38 44.71 -26.60
CA ALA A 227 11.59 44.65 -25.15
C ALA A 227 12.52 43.51 -24.69
N TYR A 228 12.87 42.59 -25.60
CA TYR A 228 13.80 41.48 -25.32
C TYR A 228 15.21 41.68 -25.89
N TYR A 229 15.48 42.79 -26.59
CA TYR A 229 16.81 43.12 -27.09
C TYR A 229 17.25 44.49 -26.56
N ASP A 230 18.04 44.46 -25.50
CA ASP A 230 18.77 45.62 -24.99
C ASP A 230 20.01 45.86 -25.89
N PRO A 231 20.07 47.00 -26.61
CA PRO A 231 21.18 47.29 -27.53
C PRO A 231 22.50 47.64 -26.82
N THR A 232 22.53 47.67 -25.49
CA THR A 232 23.73 48.02 -24.71
C THR A 232 24.49 46.83 -24.10
N ILE A 233 24.00 45.60 -24.30
CA ILE A 233 24.73 44.41 -23.88
C ILE A 233 25.71 44.03 -25.00
N PRO A 234 27.05 44.05 -24.76
CA PRO A 234 28.02 43.55 -25.72
C PRO A 234 27.62 42.13 -26.10
N SER A 235 27.35 41.91 -27.39
CA SER A 235 26.88 40.66 -28.00
C SER A 235 27.27 39.42 -27.18
N MET A 236 26.36 38.93 -26.34
CA MET A 236 26.51 37.61 -25.73
C MET A 236 26.70 36.63 -26.89
N PRO A 237 27.72 35.74 -26.88
CA PRO A 237 27.77 34.62 -27.80
C PRO A 237 26.53 33.78 -27.57
N GLN A 238 25.53 33.97 -28.41
CA GLN A 238 24.17 33.46 -28.24
C GLN A 238 24.08 32.02 -28.76
N GLU A 239 24.95 31.15 -28.25
CA GLU A 239 24.78 29.72 -28.40
C GLU A 239 23.99 29.24 -27.19
N MET A 240 22.66 29.37 -27.29
CA MET A 240 21.73 28.77 -26.34
C MET A 240 21.94 27.24 -26.33
N PRO A 241 21.68 26.54 -25.21
CA PRO A 241 21.88 25.08 -25.11
C PRO A 241 20.93 24.26 -26.01
N PHE A 242 20.01 24.94 -26.69
CA PHE A 242 19.09 24.39 -27.67
C PHE A 242 19.23 25.13 -29.00
N PRO A 243 18.85 24.50 -30.13
CA PRO A 243 18.81 25.14 -31.45
C PRO A 243 18.18 26.53 -31.40
N SER A 244 18.83 27.53 -32.02
CA SER A 244 18.25 28.88 -32.09
C SER A 244 16.96 28.86 -32.93
N ASP A 245 16.01 29.74 -32.60
CA ASP A 245 14.74 29.85 -33.36
C ASP A 245 15.00 30.11 -34.85
N ALA A 246 16.04 30.90 -35.18
CA ALA A 246 16.48 31.09 -36.55
C ALA A 246 16.95 29.78 -37.22
N MET A 247 17.72 28.94 -36.51
CA MET A 247 18.17 27.64 -37.01
C MET A 247 17.04 26.62 -37.11
N MET A 248 16.04 26.68 -36.21
CA MET A 248 14.83 25.84 -36.30
C MET A 248 13.98 26.24 -37.51
N ARG A 249 13.79 27.55 -37.73
CA ARG A 249 13.05 28.07 -38.89
C ARG A 249 13.75 27.83 -40.23
N GLN A 250 15.08 27.88 -40.23
CA GLN A 250 15.89 27.58 -41.41
C GLN A 250 16.16 26.07 -41.57
N GLY A 251 15.83 25.27 -40.56
CA GLY A 251 15.99 23.82 -40.57
C GLY A 251 15.23 23.19 -41.73
N ILE A 252 15.79 22.11 -42.27
CA ILE A 252 15.32 21.44 -43.48
C ILE A 252 13.81 21.10 -43.40
N LEU A 253 13.29 20.85 -42.20
CA LEU A 253 11.87 20.60 -41.95
C LEU A 253 10.94 21.76 -42.40
N ASN A 254 11.24 23.00 -42.00
CA ASN A 254 10.42 24.17 -42.37
C ASN A 254 10.64 24.62 -43.82
N SER A 255 11.84 24.38 -44.36
CA SER A 255 12.13 24.71 -45.76
C SER A 255 11.29 23.88 -46.75
N HIS A 256 10.89 22.66 -46.38
CA HIS A 256 10.09 21.81 -47.24
C HIS A 256 8.61 22.21 -47.24
N GLU A 257 8.10 22.72 -46.12
CA GLU A 257 6.73 23.19 -45.97
C GLU A 257 6.49 24.52 -46.71
N MET A 258 7.52 25.38 -46.83
CA MET A 258 7.46 26.56 -47.69
C MET A 258 7.68 26.26 -49.19
N LEU A 259 8.33 25.15 -49.54
CA LEU A 259 8.57 24.76 -50.93
C LEU A 259 7.37 24.02 -51.56
N ASN A 260 6.63 23.25 -50.77
CA ASN A 260 5.36 22.63 -51.17
C ASN A 260 4.20 23.58 -50.83
N GLY A 261 4.10 24.68 -51.58
CA GLY A 261 3.11 25.74 -51.36
C GLY A 261 1.73 25.25 -50.96
N ALA A 262 1.37 25.47 -49.69
CA ALA A 262 0.02 25.27 -49.19
C ALA A 262 -0.87 26.43 -49.66
N PRO A 263 -2.00 26.19 -50.33
CA PRO A 263 -2.98 27.23 -50.58
C PRO A 263 -3.65 27.65 -49.28
N MET A 264 -3.85 28.96 -49.19
CA MET A 264 -4.45 29.76 -48.12
C MET A 264 -5.69 29.13 -47.49
N ALA A 265 -5.79 29.25 -46.16
CA ALA A 265 -6.98 28.96 -45.38
C ALA A 265 -8.18 29.76 -45.90
N GLU A 266 -9.19 29.07 -46.45
CA GLU A 266 -10.50 29.66 -46.75
C GLU A 266 -11.30 29.85 -45.46
N GLN A 267 -11.92 31.03 -45.34
CA GLN A 267 -12.93 31.36 -44.34
C GLN A 267 -14.20 30.53 -44.58
N PRO A 268 -14.95 30.12 -43.54
CA PRO A 268 -16.17 29.37 -43.72
C PRO A 268 -17.32 30.31 -44.10
N THR A 269 -17.95 30.05 -45.24
CA THR A 269 -19.30 30.54 -45.56
C THR A 269 -20.32 29.46 -45.20
N ASP A 270 -21.28 29.83 -44.35
CA ASP A 270 -22.55 29.14 -44.14
C ASP A 270 -23.25 28.89 -45.49
N ASP A 271 -23.62 27.64 -45.77
CA ASP A 271 -24.90 27.32 -46.40
C ASP A 271 -25.20 25.80 -46.34
N MET A 272 -26.49 25.53 -46.09
CA MET A 272 -27.14 24.26 -45.78
C MET A 272 -27.07 23.20 -46.90
N ALA A 273 -26.86 21.93 -46.53
CA ALA A 273 -27.40 20.77 -47.26
C ALA A 273 -27.58 19.57 -46.31
N GLU A 274 -28.82 19.11 -46.21
CA GLU A 274 -29.27 17.93 -45.48
C GLU A 274 -28.91 16.61 -46.20
N ASP A 275 -28.78 15.55 -45.40
CA ASP A 275 -28.88 14.11 -45.69
C ASP A 275 -27.82 13.38 -46.54
N GLN A 276 -26.90 12.70 -45.84
CA GLN A 276 -26.62 11.27 -46.06
C GLN A 276 -25.87 10.60 -44.89
N GLU A 277 -26.39 9.45 -44.46
CA GLU A 277 -25.88 8.55 -43.40
C GLU A 277 -24.48 7.97 -43.72
N GLU A 278 -23.53 7.99 -42.77
CA GLU A 278 -22.61 6.86 -42.56
C GLU A 278 -21.90 6.90 -41.18
N LEU A 279 -21.85 5.74 -40.54
CA LEU A 279 -21.33 5.45 -39.20
C LEU A 279 -19.85 5.86 -38.98
N LEU A 280 -19.58 6.57 -37.89
CA LEU A 280 -18.33 6.43 -37.13
C LEU A 280 -18.65 6.45 -35.63
N PRO A 281 -18.06 5.55 -34.81
CA PRO A 281 -18.32 5.55 -33.38
C PRO A 281 -17.59 6.76 -32.78
N ALA A 282 -18.37 7.72 -32.29
CA ALA A 282 -17.84 8.71 -31.36
C ALA A 282 -17.23 7.93 -30.18
N GLN A 283 -15.90 7.98 -30.05
CA GLN A 283 -15.23 7.50 -28.85
C GLN A 283 -15.64 8.44 -27.72
N ASP A 284 -16.69 8.05 -27.00
CA ASP A 284 -17.11 8.69 -25.75
C ASP A 284 -16.04 8.42 -24.67
N PHE A 285 -14.95 9.20 -24.73
CA PHE A 285 -13.92 9.26 -23.70
C PHE A 285 -14.51 9.54 -22.31
N ALA A 286 -15.66 10.23 -22.24
CA ALA A 286 -16.38 10.48 -21.00
C ALA A 286 -16.85 9.19 -20.30
N ALA A 287 -17.24 8.15 -21.07
CA ALA A 287 -17.71 6.87 -20.52
C ALA A 287 -16.54 5.98 -20.02
N SER A 288 -15.34 6.12 -20.57
CA SER A 288 -14.15 5.42 -20.06
C SER A 288 -13.69 5.95 -18.70
N TYR A 289 -13.82 7.25 -18.46
CA TYR A 289 -13.48 7.84 -17.16
C TYR A 289 -14.48 7.50 -16.05
N SER A 290 -15.77 7.37 -16.37
CA SER A 290 -16.76 6.94 -15.38
C SER A 290 -16.50 5.50 -14.91
N HIS A 291 -16.13 4.61 -15.84
CA HIS A 291 -15.89 3.21 -15.50
C HIS A 291 -14.64 3.00 -14.62
N LEU A 292 -13.56 3.77 -14.87
CA LEU A 292 -12.34 3.72 -14.07
C LEU A 292 -12.56 4.30 -12.65
N ARG A 293 -13.39 5.34 -12.52
CA ARG A 293 -13.75 5.94 -11.24
C ARG A 293 -14.60 5.01 -10.38
N GLU A 294 -15.55 4.30 -10.99
CA GLU A 294 -16.40 3.33 -10.31
C GLU A 294 -15.61 2.10 -9.84
N GLN A 295 -14.55 1.71 -10.58
CA GLN A 295 -13.65 0.63 -10.18
C GLN A 295 -12.73 1.01 -9.02
N GLN A 296 -12.27 2.27 -8.93
CA GLN A 296 -11.53 2.77 -7.77
C GLN A 296 -12.41 2.88 -6.51
N GLN A 297 -13.68 3.26 -6.67
CA GLN A 297 -14.60 3.38 -5.53
C GLN A 297 -14.91 2.02 -4.89
N ARG A 298 -15.13 0.97 -5.69
CA ARG A 298 -15.32 -0.39 -5.16
C ARG A 298 -14.10 -0.92 -4.40
N GLN A 299 -12.88 -0.58 -4.82
CA GLN A 299 -11.68 -1.02 -4.10
C GLN A 299 -11.55 -0.35 -2.72
N GLN A 300 -12.03 0.88 -2.56
CA GLN A 300 -12.03 1.56 -1.26
C GLN A 300 -13.13 1.04 -0.34
N ASP A 301 -14.32 0.75 -0.87
CA ASP A 301 -15.42 0.21 -0.07
C ASP A 301 -15.13 -1.21 0.47
N ASP A 302 -14.37 -2.02 -0.28
CA ASP A 302 -13.96 -3.37 0.15
C ASP A 302 -12.85 -3.34 1.23
N GLU A 303 -12.05 -2.27 1.31
CA GLU A 303 -11.01 -2.08 2.34
C GLU A 303 -11.60 -1.60 3.68
N ASP A 304 -12.67 -0.81 3.65
CA ASP A 304 -13.35 -0.30 4.86
C ASP A 304 -14.37 -1.29 5.46
N ALA A 305 -14.80 -2.31 4.71
CA ALA A 305 -15.77 -3.31 5.18
C ALA A 305 -15.20 -4.36 6.16
N PHE A 306 -13.88 -4.41 6.37
CA PHE A 306 -13.22 -5.45 7.16
C PHE A 306 -12.82 -5.06 8.59
N ASP A 307 -13.13 -3.85 9.08
CA ASP A 307 -12.64 -3.35 10.38
C ASP A 307 -13.75 -2.99 11.41
N LEU A 308 -14.97 -3.49 11.25
CA LEU A 308 -16.12 -3.15 12.11
C LEU A 308 -16.64 -4.27 13.03
N ASP A 309 -15.77 -5.13 13.59
CA ASP A 309 -16.22 -6.07 14.64
C ASP A 309 -15.19 -6.35 15.75
N LEU A 310 -14.64 -5.28 16.34
CA LEU A 310 -13.87 -5.34 17.59
C LEU A 310 -14.30 -4.22 18.56
N ASN A 311 -15.41 -4.44 19.25
CA ASN A 311 -15.63 -4.03 20.65
C ASN A 311 -16.86 -4.73 21.24
#